data_AF-Q93YJ3-F1
#
_entry.id   AF-Q93YJ3-F1
#
_cell.length_a   1.000
_cell.length_b   1.000
_cell.length_c   1.000
_cell.angle_alpha   90.00
_cell.angle_beta   90.00
_cell.angle_gamma   90.00
#
_symmetry.space_group_name_H-M   'P 1'
#
loop_
_entity.id
_entity.type
_entity.pdbx_description
1 polymer ?
#
loop_
_entity_poly.entity_id
_entity_poly.type
_entity_poly.pdbx_seq_one_letter_code
_entity_poly.pdbx_strand_id
1 'polypeptide(L)'
;DHECDPEEQGSCDSGCSGGLMNSAFEYTLKAGGLMREEDYPYTGTDRSTCKFDKSKIAASVSNFSVISLDEDQIAANLVKNGPLAVAINAVFMQTHVGGVSCPYICSRRLDHGVLLVGFGSAGYSPVRMKEKP
;
A
#
# COMPACT_ATOMS: atom_id res chain seq x y z
N ASP A 1 -5.87 -15.99 14.35
CA ASP A 1 -6.43 -14.68 13.98
C ASP A 1 -5.47 -13.69 14.60
N HIS A 2 -4.53 -13.15 13.82
CA HIS A 2 -3.51 -12.25 14.37
C HIS A 2 -4.14 -10.86 14.47
N GLU A 3 -4.61 -10.51 15.66
CA GLU A 3 -4.97 -9.14 16.01
C GLU A 3 -3.69 -8.34 16.20
N CYS A 4 -3.60 -7.15 15.59
CA CYS A 4 -2.46 -6.27 15.77
C CYS A 4 -2.48 -5.66 17.19
N ASP A 5 -1.39 -5.83 17.96
CA ASP A 5 -1.18 -5.14 19.23
C ASP A 5 -0.12 -4.02 19.05
N PRO A 6 -0.51 -2.74 19.06
CA PRO A 6 0.41 -1.63 18.84
C PRO A 6 1.51 -1.50 19.91
N GLU A 7 1.37 -2.15 21.07
CA GLU A 7 2.36 -2.11 22.16
C GLU A 7 3.38 -3.26 22.07
N GLU A 8 3.09 -4.31 21.29
CA GLU A 8 3.97 -5.47 21.12
C GLU A 8 4.75 -5.42 19.80
N GLN A 9 6.07 -5.45 19.88
CA GLN A 9 6.94 -5.46 18.69
C GLN A 9 6.74 -6.75 17.89
N GLY A 10 6.46 -6.63 16.60
CA GLY A 10 6.32 -7.77 15.70
C GLY A 10 4.93 -8.42 15.68
N SER A 11 3.98 -7.90 16.45
CA SER A 11 2.60 -8.41 16.48
C SER A 11 1.81 -8.06 15.20
N CYS A 12 2.12 -6.92 14.57
CA CYS A 12 1.37 -6.38 13.42
C CYS A 12 2.08 -6.59 12.06
N ASP A 13 3.41 -6.47 12.05
CA ASP A 13 4.26 -6.61 10.86
C ASP A 13 5.69 -7.07 11.23
N SER A 14 6.55 -7.24 10.23
CA SER A 14 7.94 -7.66 10.40
C SER A 14 8.93 -6.56 10.00
N GLY A 15 8.55 -5.28 10.13
CA GLY A 15 9.41 -4.14 9.84
C GLY A 15 10.00 -4.18 8.43
N CYS A 16 11.33 -4.14 8.33
CA CYS A 16 12.03 -4.19 7.04
C CYS A 16 11.88 -5.54 6.31
N SER A 17 11.40 -6.58 6.99
CA SER A 17 11.15 -7.90 6.39
C SER A 17 9.75 -8.05 5.78
N GLY A 18 8.90 -7.01 5.89
CA GLY A 18 7.61 -6.95 5.20
C GLY A 18 6.42 -6.73 6.15
N GLY A 19 5.29 -6.37 5.55
CA GLY A 19 4.03 -6.07 6.22
C GLY A 19 2.89 -5.88 5.23
N LEU A 20 1.67 -5.72 5.75
CA LEU A 20 0.46 -5.47 4.96
C LEU A 20 -0.12 -4.09 5.29
N MET A 21 -0.68 -3.40 4.30
CA MET A 21 -1.30 -2.09 4.50
C MET A 21 -2.49 -2.16 5.47
N ASN A 22 -3.24 -3.27 5.48
CA ASN A 22 -4.32 -3.50 6.42
C ASN A 22 -3.82 -3.51 7.87
N SER A 23 -2.69 -4.18 8.15
CA SER A 23 -2.07 -4.17 9.48
C SER A 23 -1.65 -2.76 9.90
N ALA A 24 -1.11 -1.97 8.96
CA ALA A 24 -0.74 -0.57 9.23
C ALA A 24 -1.96 0.32 9.53
N PHE A 25 -3.08 0.13 8.82
CA PHE A 25 -4.33 0.83 9.14
C PHE A 25 -4.90 0.41 10.49
N GLU A 26 -4.85 -0.88 10.82
CA GLU A 26 -5.28 -1.40 12.12
C GLU A 26 -4.42 -0.85 13.27
N TYR A 27 -3.09 -0.87 13.10
CA TYR A 27 -2.16 -0.25 14.04
C TYR A 27 -2.51 1.23 14.24
N THR A 28 -2.70 1.98 13.15
CA THR A 28 -2.99 3.41 13.20
C THR A 28 -4.30 3.70 13.96
N LEU A 29 -5.32 2.87 13.70
CA LEU A 29 -6.62 2.95 14.40
C LEU A 29 -6.45 2.69 15.90
N LYS A 30 -5.71 1.65 16.29
CA LYS A 30 -5.50 1.25 17.70
C LYS A 30 -4.55 2.18 18.46
N ALA A 31 -3.48 2.64 17.82
CA ALA A 31 -2.49 3.55 18.39
C ALA A 31 -3.02 4.99 18.54
N GLY A 32 -4.08 5.33 17.80
CA GLY A 32 -4.75 6.63 17.82
C GLY A 32 -4.27 7.60 16.75
N GLY A 33 -3.26 7.24 15.96
CA GLY A 33 -2.81 8.03 14.81
C GLY A 33 -1.35 7.83 14.41
N LEU A 34 -0.87 8.73 13.56
CA LEU A 34 0.47 8.79 13.00
C LEU A 34 1.10 10.16 13.26
N MET A 35 2.42 10.17 13.41
CA MET A 35 3.23 11.39 13.52
C MET A 35 3.62 11.91 12.13
N ARG A 36 4.11 13.15 12.06
CA ARG A 36 4.68 13.71 10.82
C ARG A 36 6.06 13.11 10.55
N GLU A 37 6.44 13.09 9.27
CA GLU A 37 7.80 12.70 8.84
C GLU A 37 8.89 13.55 9.52
N GLU A 38 8.64 14.85 9.73
CA GLU A 38 9.58 15.74 10.43
C GLU A 38 9.80 15.36 11.91
N ASP A 39 8.78 14.76 12.54
CA ASP A 39 8.81 14.35 13.95
C ASP A 39 9.27 12.90 14.15
N TYR A 40 9.04 12.03 13.16
CA TYR A 40 9.49 10.65 13.14
C TYR A 40 10.05 10.28 11.76
N PRO A 41 11.30 10.69 11.44
CA PRO A 41 11.87 10.49 10.12
C PRO A 41 12.13 9.03 9.75
N TYR A 42 11.97 8.71 8.47
CA TYR A 42 12.30 7.41 7.91
C TYR A 42 13.81 7.17 7.89
N THR A 43 14.24 6.06 8.48
CA THR A 43 15.67 5.71 8.62
C THR A 43 16.11 4.58 7.69
N GLY A 44 15.18 3.91 7.00
CA GLY A 44 15.48 2.74 6.18
C GLY A 44 15.93 1.50 6.96
N THR A 45 15.69 1.45 8.28
CA THR A 45 16.05 0.30 9.13
C THR A 45 15.10 0.15 10.30
N ASP A 46 14.85 -1.08 10.72
CA ASP A 46 14.05 -1.49 11.88
C ASP A 46 14.90 -1.78 13.13
N ARG A 47 16.19 -1.44 13.12
CA ARG A 47 17.11 -1.64 14.27
C ARG A 47 16.80 -0.74 15.46
N SER A 48 16.05 0.34 15.26
CA SER A 48 15.61 1.24 16.32
C SER A 48 14.30 0.78 16.94
N THR A 49 14.12 1.02 18.23
CA THR A 49 12.83 0.82 18.90
C THR A 49 11.78 1.81 18.38
N CYS A 50 10.50 1.48 18.59
CA CYS A 50 9.39 2.39 18.33
C CYS A 50 9.55 3.68 19.16
N LYS A 51 9.44 4.84 18.49
CA LYS A 51 9.55 6.18 19.09
C LYS A 51 8.23 6.96 18.98
N PHE A 52 7.12 6.24 18.89
CA PHE A 52 5.81 6.85 18.74
C PHE A 52 5.48 7.74 19.96
N ASP A 53 5.13 8.99 19.70
CA ASP A 53 4.75 9.98 20.70
C ASP A 53 3.30 10.42 20.44
N LYS A 54 2.40 10.01 21.34
CA LYS A 54 0.97 10.32 21.27
C LYS A 54 0.68 11.82 21.29
N SER A 55 1.58 12.66 21.82
CA SER A 55 1.41 14.11 21.85
C SER A 55 1.66 14.78 20.49
N LYS A 56 2.27 14.04 19.54
CA LYS A 56 2.66 14.51 18.20
C LYS A 56 1.83 13.88 17.08
N ILE A 57 0.66 13.32 17.41
CA ILE A 57 -0.26 12.78 16.40
C ILE A 57 -0.71 13.90 15.46
N ALA A 58 -0.54 13.69 14.16
CA ALA A 58 -0.86 14.64 13.11
C ALA A 58 -1.95 14.15 12.15
N ALA A 59 -2.16 12.83 12.07
CA ALA A 59 -3.23 12.21 11.30
C ALA A 59 -3.74 10.97 12.02
N SER A 60 -5.01 10.62 11.82
CA SER A 60 -5.60 9.41 12.38
C SER A 60 -6.48 8.72 11.34
N VAL A 61 -6.73 7.44 11.57
CA VAL A 61 -7.63 6.61 10.76
C VAL A 61 -8.85 6.33 11.63
N SER A 62 -10.04 6.67 11.14
CA SER A 62 -11.30 6.40 11.84
C SER A 62 -11.88 5.02 11.46
N ASN A 63 -11.68 4.61 10.21
CA ASN A 63 -11.99 3.27 9.73
C ASN A 63 -11.16 2.92 8.49
N PHE A 64 -11.18 1.64 8.14
CA PHE A 64 -10.72 1.18 6.83
C PHE A 64 -11.60 0.01 6.39
N SER A 65 -11.62 -0.26 5.09
CA SER A 65 -12.38 -1.36 4.50
C SER A 65 -11.57 -2.00 3.38
N VAL A 66 -11.73 -3.31 3.24
CA VAL A 66 -11.18 -4.04 2.09
C VAL A 66 -12.21 -4.04 0.97
N ILE A 67 -11.77 -3.69 -0.23
CA ILE A 67 -12.60 -3.66 -1.43
C ILE A 67 -12.51 -4.98 -2.20
N SER A 68 -13.50 -5.22 -3.05
CA SER A 68 -13.49 -6.34 -4.00
C SER A 68 -12.28 -6.25 -4.95
N LEU A 69 -11.87 -7.39 -5.50
CA LEU A 69 -10.88 -7.47 -6.58
C LEU A 69 -11.48 -7.11 -7.97
N ASP A 70 -12.76 -6.77 -8.01
CA ASP A 70 -13.45 -6.30 -9.21
C ASP A 70 -12.95 -4.89 -9.59
N GLU A 71 -12.41 -4.75 -10.82
CA GLU A 71 -11.79 -3.51 -11.27
C GLU A 71 -12.78 -2.34 -11.37
N ASP A 72 -14.05 -2.60 -11.69
CA ASP A 72 -15.08 -1.57 -11.72
C ASP A 72 -15.39 -1.06 -10.32
N GLN A 73 -15.42 -1.96 -9.32
CA GLN A 73 -15.53 -1.58 -7.91
C GLN A 73 -14.31 -0.81 -7.41
N ILE A 74 -13.10 -1.19 -7.84
CA ILE A 74 -11.87 -0.46 -7.50
C ILE A 74 -11.93 0.96 -8.08
N ALA A 75 -12.27 1.10 -9.36
CA ALA A 75 -12.42 2.39 -10.02
C ALA A 75 -13.49 3.27 -9.34
N ALA A 76 -14.65 2.69 -9.00
CA ALA A 76 -15.71 3.40 -8.30
C ALA A 76 -15.27 3.88 -6.91
N ASN A 77 -14.56 3.04 -6.14
CA ASN A 77 -14.05 3.42 -4.82
C ASN A 77 -12.94 4.47 -4.90
N LEU A 78 -12.10 4.43 -5.93
CA LEU A 78 -11.04 5.42 -6.15
C LEU A 78 -11.63 6.81 -6.40
N VAL A 79 -12.65 6.91 -7.25
CA VAL A 79 -13.34 8.18 -7.53
C VAL A 79 -14.06 8.69 -6.28
N LYS A 80 -14.70 7.79 -5.52
CA LYS A 80 -15.52 8.17 -4.38
C LYS A 80 -14.69 8.58 -3.16
N ASN A 81 -13.61 7.85 -2.86
CA ASN A 81 -12.88 7.97 -1.60
C ASN A 81 -11.46 8.54 -1.77
N GLY A 82 -10.99 8.71 -3.00
CA GLY A 82 -9.62 9.11 -3.29
C GLY A 82 -8.66 7.91 -3.34
N PRO A 83 -7.34 8.15 -3.20
CA PRO A 83 -6.31 7.14 -3.41
C PRO A 83 -6.50 5.86 -2.59
N LEU A 84 -6.20 4.71 -3.21
CA LEU A 84 -6.39 3.39 -2.62
C LEU A 84 -5.04 2.67 -2.46
N ALA A 85 -4.79 2.12 -1.27
CA ALA A 85 -3.67 1.21 -1.07
C ALA A 85 -3.94 -0.12 -1.79
N VAL A 86 -3.03 -0.55 -2.67
CA VAL A 86 -3.14 -1.80 -3.41
C VAL A 86 -1.82 -2.57 -3.38
N ALA A 87 -1.86 -3.86 -3.63
CA ALA A 87 -0.67 -4.67 -3.82
C ALA A 87 -0.65 -5.23 -5.25
N ILE A 88 0.55 -5.27 -5.84
CA ILE A 88 0.80 -5.76 -7.20
C ILE A 88 1.91 -6.80 -7.20
N ASN A 89 2.07 -7.49 -8.34
CA ASN A 89 3.28 -8.23 -8.65
C ASN A 89 4.24 -7.31 -9.41
N ALA A 90 5.36 -6.95 -8.79
CA ALA A 90 6.32 -5.99 -9.32
C ALA A 90 7.54 -6.65 -10.00
N VAL A 91 7.56 -7.97 -10.20
CA VAL A 91 8.68 -8.71 -10.81
C VAL A 91 9.14 -8.09 -12.13
N PHE A 92 8.20 -7.59 -12.95
CA PHE A 92 8.48 -6.98 -14.25
C PHE A 92 8.50 -5.45 -14.24
N MET A 93 8.48 -4.82 -13.06
CA MET A 93 8.45 -3.36 -12.94
C MET A 93 9.81 -2.72 -12.71
N GLN A 94 10.86 -3.49 -12.37
CA GLN A 94 12.20 -2.96 -12.08
C GLN A 94 12.78 -2.09 -13.21
N THR A 95 12.45 -2.41 -14.47
CA THR A 95 12.95 -1.69 -15.66
C THR A 95 11.87 -0.87 -16.36
N HIS A 96 10.72 -0.65 -15.72
CA HIS A 96 9.64 0.13 -16.30
C HIS A 96 10.02 1.62 -16.39
N VAL A 97 9.94 2.20 -17.59
CA VAL A 97 10.31 3.60 -17.86
C VAL A 97 9.16 4.46 -18.37
N GLY A 98 8.02 3.84 -18.74
CA GLY A 98 6.84 4.54 -19.22
C GLY A 98 5.87 3.66 -20.01
N GLY A 99 4.71 4.24 -20.36
CA GLY A 99 3.61 3.55 -21.04
C GLY A 99 2.78 2.65 -20.12
N VAL A 100 1.91 1.83 -20.70
CA VAL A 100 1.08 0.88 -19.94
C VAL A 100 1.87 -0.41 -19.71
N SER A 101 2.19 -0.71 -18.46
CA SER A 101 2.81 -1.99 -18.09
C SER A 101 1.79 -3.11 -18.20
N CYS A 102 2.01 -4.05 -19.12
CA CYS A 102 1.16 -5.22 -19.30
C CYS A 102 1.99 -6.43 -19.73
N PRO A 103 2.70 -7.09 -18.79
CA PRO A 103 3.54 -8.24 -19.09
C PRO A 103 2.71 -9.44 -19.60
N TYR A 104 3.35 -10.32 -20.36
CA TYR A 104 2.73 -11.57 -20.82
C TYR A 104 2.42 -12.51 -19.65
N ILE A 105 3.32 -12.56 -18.68
CA ILE A 105 3.18 -13.38 -17.47
C ILE A 105 3.07 -12.41 -16.30
N CYS A 106 1.91 -12.42 -15.63
CA CYS A 106 1.70 -11.71 -14.38
C CYS A 106 1.07 -12.70 -13.40
N SER A 107 1.86 -13.18 -12.44
CA SER A 107 1.35 -14.12 -11.45
C SER A 107 0.47 -13.40 -10.42
N ARG A 108 -0.47 -14.12 -9.79
CA ARG A 108 -1.27 -13.58 -8.69
C ARG A 108 -0.51 -13.47 -7.36
N ARG A 109 0.80 -13.75 -7.35
CA ARG A 109 1.63 -13.57 -6.15
C ARG A 109 1.99 -12.10 -6.02
N LEU A 110 1.35 -11.44 -5.08
CA LEU A 110 1.59 -10.03 -4.75
C LEU A 110 2.88 -9.93 -3.93
N ASP A 111 3.71 -8.94 -4.24
CA ASP A 111 5.01 -8.73 -3.59
C ASP A 111 5.35 -7.26 -3.32
N HIS A 112 4.50 -6.33 -3.76
CA HIS A 112 4.78 -4.91 -3.66
C HIS A 112 3.52 -4.10 -3.36
N GLY A 113 3.56 -3.30 -2.28
CA GLY A 113 2.50 -2.35 -1.92
C GLY A 113 2.70 -1.01 -2.62
N VAL A 114 1.65 -0.49 -3.25
CA VAL A 114 1.65 0.79 -3.97
C VAL A 114 0.36 1.57 -3.68
N LEU A 115 0.33 2.84 -4.09
CA LEU A 115 -0.84 3.70 -3.99
C LEU A 115 -1.45 3.92 -5.38
N LEU A 116 -2.68 3.46 -5.58
CA LEU A 116 -3.46 3.77 -6.76
C LEU A 116 -4.06 5.16 -6.62
N VAL A 117 -3.70 6.08 -7.52
CA VAL A 117 -4.08 7.51 -7.44
C VAL A 117 -5.03 7.98 -8.55
N GLY A 118 -5.25 7.15 -9.57
CA GLY A 118 -6.14 7.45 -10.69
C GLY A 118 -6.25 6.28 -11.66
N PHE A 119 -7.14 6.42 -12.65
CA PHE A 119 -7.22 5.51 -13.80
C PHE A 119 -7.53 6.32 -15.07
N GLY A 120 -7.25 5.70 -16.21
CA GLY A 120 -7.51 6.25 -17.53
C GLY A 120 -7.15 5.21 -18.59
N SER A 121 -7.28 5.59 -19.86
CA SER A 121 -6.87 4.77 -20.98
C SER A 121 -5.66 5.38 -21.67
N ALA A 122 -4.63 4.57 -21.89
CA ALA A 122 -3.49 4.91 -22.73
C ALA A 122 -3.24 3.73 -23.68
N GLY A 123 -3.10 4.04 -24.96
CA GLY A 123 -3.07 3.04 -26.03
C GLY A 123 -1.71 2.36 -26.16
N TYR A 124 -1.77 1.05 -26.41
CA TYR A 124 -0.69 0.14 -26.82
C TYR A 124 0.26 -0.33 -25.71
N SER A 125 0.15 -1.62 -25.38
CA SER A 125 1.23 -2.35 -24.69
C SER A 125 2.23 -2.85 -25.73
N PRO A 126 3.48 -2.34 -25.75
CA PRO A 126 4.51 -2.80 -26.68
C PRO A 126 4.77 -4.30 -26.55
N VAL A 127 4.64 -4.81 -25.32
CA VAL A 127 4.83 -6.22 -25.02
C VAL A 127 3.73 -7.06 -25.66
N ARG A 128 2.45 -6.64 -25.65
CA ARG A 128 1.35 -7.44 -26.20
C ARG A 128 1.02 -7.19 -27.68
N MET A 129 1.66 -6.20 -28.29
CA MET A 129 1.34 -5.73 -29.65
C MET A 129 -0.15 -5.44 -29.87
N LYS A 130 -0.83 -4.90 -28.84
CA LYS A 130 -2.27 -4.61 -28.87
C LYS A 130 -2.59 -3.31 -28.14
N GLU A 131 -3.62 -2.62 -28.62
CA GLU A 131 -4.09 -1.33 -28.08
C GLU A 131 -4.81 -1.46 -26.73
N LYS A 132 -5.17 -2.68 -26.31
CA LYS A 132 -5.77 -2.99 -25.01
C LYS A 132 -5.24 -4.33 -24.47
N PRO A 133 -4.97 -4.45 -23.15
CA PRO A 133 -4.65 -5.71 -22.47
C PRO A 133 -5.63 -6.86 -22.78
#